data_AF-A0A7X1II51-F1
#
_entry.id   AF-A0A7X1II51-F1
#
_cell.length_a   1.000
_cell.length_b   1.000
_cell.length_c   1.000
_cell.angle_alpha   90.00
_cell.angle_beta   90.00
_cell.angle_gamma   90.00
#
_symmetry.space_group_name_H-M   'P 1'
#
loop_
_entity.id
_entity.type
_entity.pdbx_description
1 polymer ?
#
loop_
_entity_poly.entity_id
_entity_poly.type
_entity_poly.pdbx_seq_one_letter_code
_entity_poly.pdbx_strand_id
1 'polypeptide(L)'
;MTELFDPVSLTARLTAAERARESQRTDRLFADPWAERLAGPDGEELLMEFQGSLSVENPTVPVRTRFFDEAVLDASAGGLRQIALVAAGMDSRPLRLALPEETVVYELDRPDLLELKGRLLGEVPGGGPVRLPVGTDLAQEWTKALLDAGFRTDLPVCWVAEGLSQYLEEKAVLGLLDRITSLSAPGSRVLMDFVGRSLLESPAMAPMLELFGSRGMTWKYGDEAPEELFARRGWRAEVTRLGTAGTRFGRWPFPDVPRGTPGVPQGYLVSATR
;
A
#
# COMPACT_ATOMS: atom_id res chain seq x y z
N MET A 1 10.55 26.04 5.24
CA MET A 1 9.22 26.05 5.88
C MET A 1 8.68 24.65 5.75
N THR A 2 8.52 23.93 6.85
CA THR A 2 7.95 22.58 6.86
C THR A 2 6.50 22.71 6.42
N GLU A 3 6.14 22.16 5.27
CA GLU A 3 4.74 22.07 4.88
C GLU A 3 4.02 21.19 5.91
N LEU A 4 2.96 21.72 6.51
CA LEU A 4 2.17 21.03 7.53
C LEU A 4 1.29 19.98 6.85
N PHE A 5 1.85 18.82 6.59
CA PHE A 5 1.10 17.65 6.14
C PHE A 5 0.41 16.96 7.32
N ASP A 6 -0.68 16.26 7.02
CA ASP A 6 -1.20 15.24 7.93
C ASP A 6 -0.08 14.25 8.29
N PRO A 7 0.11 13.91 9.56
CA PRO A 7 1.19 13.01 9.95
C PRO A 7 1.14 11.64 9.28
N VAL A 8 -0.04 11.13 8.92
CA VAL A 8 -0.19 9.90 8.13
C VAL A 8 0.41 10.06 6.74
N SER A 9 0.31 11.24 6.10
CA SER A 9 0.94 11.50 4.80
C SER A 9 2.48 11.41 4.86
N LEU A 10 3.08 11.67 6.02
CA LEU A 10 4.53 11.46 6.22
C LEU A 10 4.93 9.98 6.16
N THR A 11 4.02 9.06 6.49
CA THR A 11 4.30 7.62 6.37
C THR A 11 4.51 7.20 4.91
N ALA A 12 3.93 7.91 3.95
CA ALA A 12 4.18 7.66 2.53
C ALA A 12 5.66 7.93 2.16
N ARG A 13 6.28 8.94 2.76
CA ARG A 13 7.70 9.26 2.56
C ARG A 13 8.61 8.29 3.30
N LEU A 14 8.24 7.85 4.51
CA LEU A 14 8.94 6.77 5.22
C LEU A 14 8.94 5.47 4.40
N THR A 15 7.80 5.06 3.84
CA THR A 15 7.75 3.85 3.00
C THR A 15 8.56 4.01 1.71
N ALA A 16 8.63 5.22 1.13
CA ALA A 16 9.53 5.49 0.02
C ALA A 16 11.00 5.36 0.44
N ALA A 17 11.40 5.84 1.61
CA ALA A 17 12.77 5.68 2.12
C ALA A 17 13.14 4.19 2.30
N GLU A 18 12.22 3.37 2.82
CA GLU A 18 12.41 1.92 2.92
C GLU A 18 12.58 1.26 1.54
N ARG A 19 11.81 1.67 0.53
CA ARG A 19 11.98 1.18 -0.85
C ARG A 19 13.30 1.64 -1.49
N ALA A 20 13.76 2.85 -1.17
CA ALA A 20 15.04 3.37 -1.64
C ALA A 20 16.19 2.51 -1.08
N ARG A 21 16.13 2.21 0.22
CA ARG A 21 17.10 1.35 0.90
C ARG A 21 17.12 -0.08 0.34
N GLU A 22 15.97 -0.69 0.09
CA GLU A 22 15.91 -2.00 -0.57
C GLU A 22 16.52 -1.96 -1.99
N SER A 23 16.27 -0.89 -2.75
CA SER A 23 16.77 -0.73 -4.13
C SER A 23 18.30 -0.64 -4.23
N GLN A 24 18.97 -0.19 -3.16
CA GLN A 24 20.42 -0.10 -3.05
C GLN A 24 21.09 -1.44 -2.71
N ARG A 25 20.33 -2.45 -2.28
CA ARG A 25 20.88 -3.77 -1.94
C ARG A 25 21.34 -4.51 -3.19
N THR A 26 22.41 -5.30 -3.05
CA THR A 26 22.88 -6.20 -4.11
C THR A 26 21.93 -7.38 -4.34
N ASP A 27 21.26 -7.84 -3.29
CA ASP A 27 20.28 -8.93 -3.30
C ASP A 27 18.84 -8.43 -3.36
N ARG A 28 18.60 -7.19 -3.81
CA ARG A 28 17.31 -6.49 -3.75
C ARG A 28 16.13 -7.29 -4.30
N LEU A 29 14.98 -7.14 -3.65
CA LEU A 29 13.70 -7.73 -4.07
C LEU A 29 13.09 -7.05 -5.29
N PHE A 30 13.32 -5.75 -5.46
CA PHE A 30 12.86 -4.93 -6.57
C PHE A 30 13.79 -3.72 -6.74
N ALA A 31 13.59 -2.95 -7.81
CA ALA A 31 14.22 -1.65 -8.00
C ALA A 31 13.14 -0.57 -8.13
N ASP A 32 13.23 0.43 -7.26
CA ASP A 32 12.42 1.65 -7.31
C ASP A 32 13.35 2.86 -7.48
N PRO A 33 13.66 3.25 -8.73
CA PRO A 33 14.60 4.35 -9.00
C PRO A 33 14.04 5.73 -8.58
N TRP A 34 12.76 5.80 -8.24
CA TRP A 34 12.09 7.03 -7.83
C TRP A 34 12.01 7.17 -6.30
N ALA A 35 12.20 6.07 -5.58
CA ALA A 35 12.00 6.00 -4.13
C ALA A 35 12.82 7.01 -3.33
N GLU A 36 14.11 7.16 -3.64
CA GLU A 36 15.00 8.10 -2.92
C GLU A 36 14.50 9.55 -3.07
N ARG A 37 14.15 9.93 -4.30
CA ARG A 37 13.60 11.26 -4.60
C ARG A 37 12.24 11.49 -3.93
N LEU A 38 11.38 10.47 -3.95
CA LEU A 38 10.04 10.52 -3.33
C LEU A 38 10.08 10.48 -1.80
N ALA A 39 11.10 9.85 -1.22
CA ALA A 39 11.37 9.91 0.21
C ALA A 39 11.77 11.33 0.62
N GLY A 40 12.76 11.90 -0.08
CA GLY A 40 13.36 13.18 0.27
C GLY A 40 13.87 13.21 1.73
N PRO A 41 14.29 14.39 2.23
CA PRO A 41 14.92 14.49 3.55
C PRO A 41 14.01 14.01 4.70
N ASP A 42 12.73 14.38 4.71
CA ASP A 42 11.82 14.00 5.81
C ASP A 42 11.55 12.49 5.84
N GLY A 43 11.53 11.81 4.68
CA GLY A 43 11.39 10.35 4.63
C GLY A 43 12.63 9.65 5.18
N GLU A 44 13.82 10.16 4.84
CA GLU A 44 15.10 9.67 5.36
C GLU A 44 15.25 9.92 6.87
N GLU A 45 14.88 11.11 7.34
CA GLU A 45 14.92 11.47 8.77
C GLU A 45 14.01 10.55 9.59
N LEU A 46 12.77 10.33 9.12
CA LEU A 46 11.86 9.37 9.75
C LEU A 46 12.44 7.95 9.73
N LEU A 47 13.02 7.51 8.61
CA LEU A 47 13.63 6.19 8.54
C LEU A 47 14.73 6.02 9.59
N MET A 48 15.63 6.99 9.71
CA MET A 48 16.73 6.97 10.68
C MET A 48 16.21 6.95 12.13
N GLU A 49 15.19 7.75 12.43
CA GLU A 49 14.57 7.78 13.76
C GLU A 49 13.94 6.43 14.12
N PHE A 50 13.12 5.87 13.23
CA PHE A 50 12.41 4.62 13.48
C PHE A 50 13.39 3.45 13.60
N GLN A 51 14.43 3.40 12.77
CA GLN A 51 15.46 2.37 12.87
C GLN A 51 16.29 2.51 14.15
N GLY A 52 16.69 3.72 14.52
CA GLY A 52 17.42 3.99 15.76
C GLY A 52 16.62 3.60 17.00
N SER A 53 15.31 3.88 16.99
CA SER A 53 14.42 3.60 18.13
C SER A 53 14.03 2.13 18.23
N LEU A 54 13.82 1.45 17.10
CA LEU A 54 13.33 0.06 17.08
C LEU A 54 14.44 -0.98 17.00
N SER A 55 15.66 -0.60 16.60
CA SER A 55 16.82 -1.50 16.44
C SER A 55 16.54 -2.75 15.57
N VAL A 56 15.51 -2.67 14.71
CA VAL A 56 15.07 -3.76 13.83
C VAL A 56 14.78 -3.18 12.45
N GLU A 57 15.33 -3.80 11.41
CA GLU A 57 14.99 -3.51 10.02
C GLU A 57 13.55 -3.92 9.73
N ASN A 58 12.75 -3.06 9.10
CA ASN A 58 11.35 -3.35 8.78
C ASN A 58 11.26 -4.30 7.55
N PRO A 59 10.89 -5.58 7.72
CA PRO A 59 10.76 -6.50 6.59
C PRO A 59 9.48 -6.26 5.78
N THR A 60 8.52 -5.50 6.32
CA THR A 60 7.17 -5.38 5.77
C THR A 60 7.17 -4.67 4.43
N VAL A 61 7.81 -3.50 4.34
CA VAL A 61 7.75 -2.68 3.12
C VAL A 61 8.38 -3.41 1.93
N PRO A 62 9.61 -3.98 2.03
CA PRO A 62 10.19 -4.70 0.92
C PRO A 62 9.36 -5.91 0.46
N VAL A 63 8.87 -6.71 1.41
CA VAL A 63 8.08 -7.92 1.12
C VAL A 63 6.74 -7.55 0.47
N ARG A 64 6.05 -6.57 1.04
CA ARG A 64 4.76 -6.07 0.54
C ARG A 64 4.89 -5.50 -0.87
N THR A 65 5.91 -4.65 -1.11
CA THR A 65 6.15 -4.07 -2.43
C THR A 65 6.38 -5.16 -3.48
N ARG A 66 7.28 -6.12 -3.22
CA ARG A 66 7.52 -7.22 -4.17
C ARG A 66 6.26 -8.05 -4.43
N PHE A 67 5.53 -8.41 -3.37
CA PHE A 67 4.33 -9.23 -3.50
C PHE A 67 3.27 -8.55 -4.39
N PHE A 68 3.01 -7.26 -4.16
CA PHE A 68 2.01 -6.55 -4.94
C PHE A 68 2.52 -6.13 -6.32
N ASP A 69 3.82 -5.94 -6.52
CA ASP A 69 4.39 -5.78 -7.87
C ASP A 69 4.15 -7.01 -8.73
N GLU A 70 4.45 -8.20 -8.19
CA GLU A 70 4.19 -9.47 -8.88
C GLU A 70 2.69 -9.60 -9.22
N ALA A 71 1.79 -9.24 -8.29
CA ALA A 71 0.35 -9.34 -8.49
C ALA A 71 -0.21 -8.29 -9.49
N VAL A 72 0.31 -7.06 -9.51
CA VAL A 72 -0.06 -6.03 -10.48
C VAL A 72 0.40 -6.42 -11.88
N LEU A 73 1.62 -6.93 -12.02
CA LEU A 73 2.15 -7.40 -13.30
C LEU A 73 1.35 -8.61 -13.82
N ASP A 74 0.99 -9.56 -12.95
CA ASP A 74 0.13 -10.68 -13.33
C ASP A 74 -1.27 -10.21 -13.78
N ALA A 75 -1.88 -9.27 -13.07
CA ALA A 75 -3.16 -8.68 -13.46
C ALA A 75 -3.08 -8.00 -14.85
N SER A 76 -2.01 -7.24 -15.10
CA SER A 76 -1.76 -6.58 -16.38
C SER A 76 -1.51 -7.60 -17.51
N ALA A 77 -0.72 -8.65 -17.26
CA ALA A 77 -0.50 -9.74 -18.20
C ALA A 77 -1.81 -10.49 -18.52
N GLY A 78 -2.73 -10.58 -17.56
CA GLY A 78 -4.09 -11.10 -17.71
C GLY A 78 -5.05 -10.19 -18.49
N GLY A 79 -4.59 -9.03 -18.98
CA GLY A 79 -5.37 -8.14 -19.84
C GLY A 79 -6.00 -6.94 -19.14
N LEU A 80 -5.82 -6.75 -17.83
CA LEU A 80 -6.32 -5.55 -17.14
C LEU A 80 -5.53 -4.33 -17.61
N ARG A 81 -6.26 -3.25 -17.95
CA ARG A 81 -5.71 -1.95 -18.40
C ARG A 81 -6.19 -0.77 -17.54
N GLN A 82 -6.88 -1.05 -16.45
CA GLN A 82 -7.34 -0.04 -15.50
C GLN A 82 -6.82 -0.43 -14.12
N ILE A 83 -6.00 0.44 -13.53
CA ILE A 83 -5.40 0.26 -12.20
C ILE A 83 -5.80 1.45 -11.35
N ALA A 84 -6.19 1.20 -10.09
CA ALA A 84 -6.49 2.26 -9.14
C ALA A 84 -5.65 2.07 -7.88
N LEU A 85 -4.72 2.99 -7.65
CA LEU A 85 -3.90 3.06 -6.43
C LEU A 85 -4.67 3.90 -5.40
N VAL A 86 -5.16 3.25 -4.36
CA VAL A 86 -5.94 3.84 -3.27
C VAL A 86 -5.00 4.23 -2.14
N ALA A 87 -5.01 5.50 -1.77
CA ALA A 87 -3.98 6.13 -0.94
C ALA A 87 -2.61 5.98 -1.60
N ALA A 88 -2.53 6.47 -2.84
CA ALA A 88 -1.41 6.25 -3.74
C ALA A 88 -0.06 6.76 -3.18
N GLY A 89 -0.08 7.77 -2.30
CA GLY A 89 1.07 8.35 -1.63
C GLY A 89 2.28 8.48 -2.56
N MET A 90 3.40 7.92 -2.13
CA MET A 90 4.65 7.92 -2.89
C MET A 90 4.83 6.66 -3.75
N ASP A 91 3.77 5.94 -4.11
CA ASP A 91 3.87 4.76 -4.99
C ASP A 91 4.35 5.14 -6.40
N SER A 92 5.47 4.56 -6.85
CA SER A 92 6.07 4.84 -8.16
C SER A 92 5.80 3.75 -9.20
N ARG A 93 4.93 2.77 -8.92
CA ARG A 93 4.63 1.65 -9.83
C ARG A 93 4.37 2.07 -11.28
N PRO A 94 3.57 3.11 -11.58
CA PRO A 94 3.34 3.54 -12.95
C PRO A 94 4.61 3.98 -13.70
N LEU A 95 5.67 4.31 -12.97
CA LEU A 95 6.95 4.81 -13.49
C LEU A 95 8.05 3.74 -13.54
N ARG A 96 7.84 2.57 -12.93
CA ARG A 96 8.89 1.53 -12.80
C ARG A 96 8.44 0.13 -13.20
N LEU A 97 7.14 -0.16 -13.17
CA LEU A 97 6.62 -1.44 -13.67
C LEU A 97 6.46 -1.37 -15.18
N ALA A 98 6.76 -2.46 -15.87
CA ALA A 98 6.61 -2.61 -17.32
C ALA A 98 5.12 -2.80 -17.69
N LEU A 99 4.31 -1.78 -17.43
CA LEU A 99 2.90 -1.76 -17.78
C LEU A 99 2.70 -1.34 -19.25
N PRO A 100 1.73 -1.91 -19.97
CA PRO A 100 1.39 -1.48 -21.32
C PRO A 100 0.98 0.00 -21.36
N GLU A 101 1.34 0.71 -22.44
CA GLU A 101 1.08 2.17 -22.58
C GLU A 101 -0.42 2.51 -22.56
N GLU A 102 -1.26 1.58 -23.01
CA GLU A 102 -2.72 1.74 -22.97
C GLU A 102 -3.32 1.56 -21.58
N THR A 103 -2.51 1.23 -20.57
CA THR A 103 -2.95 1.14 -19.18
C THR A 103 -3.19 2.55 -18.61
N VAL A 104 -4.34 2.73 -17.96
CA VAL A 104 -4.66 3.93 -17.19
C VAL A 104 -4.51 3.61 -15.71
N VAL A 105 -3.69 4.40 -15.01
CA VAL A 105 -3.48 4.31 -13.57
C VAL A 105 -4.07 5.54 -12.90
N TYR A 106 -5.11 5.32 -12.10
CA TYR A 106 -5.72 6.33 -11.24
C TYR A 106 -4.99 6.35 -9.90
N GLU A 107 -4.44 7.50 -9.53
CA GLU A 107 -3.75 7.71 -8.26
C GLU A 107 -4.68 8.50 -7.32
N LEU A 108 -5.38 7.79 -6.43
CA LEU A 108 -6.31 8.41 -5.48
C LEU A 108 -5.57 8.73 -4.19
N ASP A 109 -5.48 10.01 -3.88
CA ASP A 109 -4.96 10.48 -2.60
C ASP A 109 -5.38 11.94 -2.35
N ARG A 110 -5.01 12.47 -1.19
CA ARG A 110 -5.25 13.86 -0.85
C ARG A 110 -4.53 14.78 -1.86
N PRO A 111 -5.17 15.89 -2.28
CA PRO A 111 -4.62 16.78 -3.29
C PRO A 111 -3.20 17.29 -2.97
N ASP A 112 -2.95 17.63 -1.72
CA ASP A 112 -1.65 18.12 -1.22
C ASP A 112 -0.54 17.06 -1.35
N LEU A 113 -0.86 15.78 -1.09
CA LEU A 113 0.10 14.69 -1.22
C LEU A 113 0.41 14.36 -2.68
N LEU A 114 -0.59 14.42 -3.56
CA LEU A 114 -0.40 14.26 -5.01
C LEU A 114 0.43 15.41 -5.61
N GLU A 115 0.19 16.65 -5.17
CA GLU A 115 1.00 17.80 -5.55
C GLU A 115 2.45 17.64 -5.09
N LEU A 116 2.66 17.25 -3.82
CA LEU A 116 4.00 16.97 -3.29
C LEU A 116 4.72 15.90 -4.13
N LYS A 117 4.05 14.78 -4.42
CA LYS A 117 4.60 13.71 -5.27
C LYS A 117 5.02 14.24 -6.63
N GLY A 118 4.18 15.06 -7.27
CA GLY A 118 4.48 15.70 -8.55
C GLY A 118 5.74 16.56 -8.49
N ARG A 119 5.85 17.43 -7.47
CA ARG A 119 7.05 18.27 -7.26
C ARG A 119 8.30 17.44 -6.99
N LEU A 120 8.19 16.41 -6.15
CA LEU A 120 9.31 15.54 -5.83
C LEU A 120 9.78 14.78 -7.06
N LEU A 121 8.87 14.20 -7.84
CA LEU A 121 9.23 13.51 -9.08
C LEU A 121 9.91 14.45 -10.09
N GLY A 122 9.42 15.68 -10.22
CA GLY A 122 9.86 16.61 -11.26
C GLY A 122 9.52 16.07 -12.65
N GLU A 123 10.41 16.29 -13.61
CA GLU A 123 10.27 15.71 -14.94
C GLU A 123 10.48 14.19 -14.89
N VAL A 124 9.49 13.46 -15.41
CA VAL A 124 9.55 12.01 -15.61
C VAL A 124 9.72 11.71 -17.10
N PRO A 125 10.46 10.64 -17.48
CA PRO A 125 10.53 10.19 -18.86
C PRO A 125 9.14 10.01 -19.47
N GLY A 126 8.99 10.37 -20.75
CA GLY A 126 7.80 10.04 -21.52
C GLY A 126 7.73 8.54 -21.85
N GLY A 127 6.53 8.08 -22.15
CA GLY A 127 6.23 6.66 -22.39
C GLY A 127 5.70 5.95 -21.14
N GLY A 128 5.10 4.78 -21.34
CA GLY A 128 4.45 4.02 -20.27
C GLY A 128 2.97 4.38 -20.07
N PRO A 129 2.35 3.93 -18.96
CA PRO A 129 0.91 4.07 -18.74
C PRO A 129 0.48 5.52 -18.51
N VAL A 130 -0.76 5.83 -18.85
CA VAL A 130 -1.39 7.11 -18.53
C VAL A 130 -1.63 7.21 -17.03
N ARG A 131 -1.10 8.25 -16.39
CA ARG A 131 -1.26 8.51 -14.95
C ARG A 131 -2.27 9.63 -14.72
N LEU A 132 -3.32 9.34 -13.94
CA LEU A 132 -4.38 10.31 -13.62
C LEU A 132 -4.44 10.52 -12.10
N PRO A 133 -3.87 11.63 -11.57
CA PRO A 133 -4.03 11.99 -10.17
C PRO A 133 -5.49 12.38 -9.89
N VAL A 134 -6.09 11.77 -8.87
CA VAL A 134 -7.47 12.01 -8.43
C VAL A 134 -7.43 12.50 -6.99
N GLY A 135 -7.41 13.82 -6.82
CA GLY A 135 -7.37 14.49 -5.52
C GLY A 135 -8.65 14.28 -4.73
N THR A 136 -8.59 13.52 -3.64
CA THR A 136 -9.76 13.17 -2.81
C THR A 136 -9.37 12.79 -1.38
N ASP A 137 -10.33 12.88 -0.46
CA ASP A 137 -10.21 12.32 0.89
C ASP A 137 -10.97 10.99 0.94
N LEU A 138 -10.24 9.89 1.14
CA LEU A 138 -10.79 8.54 1.15
C LEU A 138 -11.72 8.27 2.34
N ALA A 139 -11.70 9.12 3.37
CA ALA A 139 -12.67 9.07 4.46
C ALA A 139 -14.04 9.69 4.07
N GLN A 140 -14.11 10.42 2.96
CA GLN A 140 -15.29 11.09 2.45
C GLN A 140 -15.86 10.38 1.19
N GLU A 141 -16.62 11.11 0.38
CA GLU A 141 -17.09 10.64 -0.92
C GLU A 141 -15.98 10.85 -1.97
N TRP A 142 -15.37 9.75 -2.41
CA TRP A 142 -14.28 9.77 -3.39
C TRP A 142 -14.68 9.15 -4.74
N THR A 143 -15.81 8.43 -4.81
CA THR A 143 -16.18 7.68 -6.01
C THR A 143 -16.58 8.61 -7.15
N LYS A 144 -17.23 9.75 -6.85
CA LYS A 144 -17.57 10.75 -7.86
C LYS A 144 -16.33 11.31 -8.53
N ALA A 145 -15.31 11.71 -7.75
CA ALA A 145 -14.07 12.27 -8.30
C ALA A 145 -13.36 11.28 -9.23
N LEU A 146 -13.37 9.99 -8.87
CA LEU A 146 -12.82 8.93 -9.70
C LEU A 146 -13.59 8.75 -11.03
N LEU A 147 -14.93 8.76 -10.98
CA LEU A 147 -15.76 8.67 -12.17
C LEU A 147 -15.60 9.89 -13.08
N ASP A 148 -15.55 11.09 -12.50
CA ASP A 148 -15.32 12.34 -13.23
C ASP A 148 -13.94 12.35 -13.91
N ALA A 149 -12.93 11.69 -13.33
CA ALA A 149 -11.61 11.49 -13.93
C ALA A 149 -11.59 10.45 -15.08
N GLY A 150 -12.75 9.85 -15.41
CA GLY A 150 -12.91 8.95 -16.55
C GLY A 150 -12.83 7.47 -16.20
N PHE A 151 -12.86 7.09 -14.91
CA PHE A 151 -12.91 5.69 -14.50
C PHE A 151 -14.14 4.96 -15.08
N ARG A 152 -13.93 3.72 -15.51
CA ARG A 152 -14.93 2.92 -16.22
C ARG A 152 -15.35 1.72 -15.38
N THR A 153 -16.56 1.79 -14.82
CA THR A 153 -17.13 0.71 -13.99
C THR A 153 -17.58 -0.52 -14.80
N ASP A 154 -17.65 -0.39 -16.12
CA ASP A 154 -17.92 -1.47 -17.07
C ASP A 154 -16.67 -2.29 -17.44
N LEU A 155 -15.47 -1.85 -17.02
CA LEU A 155 -14.20 -2.52 -17.27
C LEU A 155 -13.62 -3.12 -15.97
N PRO A 156 -12.95 -4.28 -16.04
CA PRO A 156 -12.26 -4.83 -14.87
C PRO A 156 -11.10 -3.91 -14.45
N VAL A 157 -10.89 -3.81 -13.14
CA VAL A 157 -9.90 -2.93 -12.51
C VAL A 157 -9.01 -3.73 -11.56
N CYS A 158 -7.72 -3.38 -11.50
CA CYS A 158 -6.82 -3.82 -10.44
C CYS A 158 -6.72 -2.72 -9.38
N TRP A 159 -7.39 -2.90 -8.24
CA TRP A 159 -7.25 -2.01 -7.09
C TRP A 159 -6.03 -2.39 -6.27
N VAL A 160 -5.27 -1.40 -5.82
CA VAL A 160 -4.14 -1.57 -4.90
C VAL A 160 -4.35 -0.63 -3.72
N ALA A 161 -4.47 -1.17 -2.52
CA ALA A 161 -4.64 -0.41 -1.28
C ALA A 161 -3.60 -0.89 -0.26
N GLU A 162 -2.45 -0.22 -0.20
CA GLU A 162 -1.31 -0.63 0.61
C GLU A 162 -1.07 0.28 1.80
N GLY A 163 -0.81 -0.31 2.97
CA GLY A 163 -0.46 0.40 4.19
C GLY A 163 -1.51 1.43 4.60
N LEU A 164 -2.77 1.20 4.24
CA LEU A 164 -3.87 2.12 4.47
C LEU A 164 -4.77 1.67 5.63
N SER A 165 -5.17 0.40 5.63
CA SER A 165 -6.24 -0.12 6.47
C SER A 165 -6.00 0.13 7.95
N GLN A 166 -4.76 0.01 8.41
CA GLN A 166 -4.40 0.21 9.81
C GLN A 166 -4.56 1.64 10.30
N TYR A 167 -4.63 2.65 9.43
CA TYR A 167 -4.84 4.06 9.82
C TYR A 167 -6.31 4.48 9.84
N LEU A 168 -7.21 3.61 9.40
CA LEU A 168 -8.63 3.89 9.28
C LEU A 168 -9.41 3.29 10.46
N GLU A 169 -10.54 3.91 10.79
CA GLU A 169 -11.54 3.28 11.66
C GLU A 169 -12.21 2.11 10.91
N GLU A 170 -12.69 1.11 11.65
CA GLU A 170 -13.37 -0.07 11.06
C GLU A 170 -14.46 0.33 10.05
N LYS A 171 -15.31 1.30 10.41
CA LYS A 171 -16.37 1.80 9.53
C LYS A 171 -15.83 2.34 8.19
N ALA A 172 -14.67 3.01 8.21
CA ALA A 172 -14.04 3.54 7.00
C ALA A 172 -13.43 2.42 6.15
N VAL A 173 -12.83 1.40 6.76
CA VAL A 173 -12.35 0.19 6.04
C VAL A 173 -13.49 -0.54 5.36
N LEU A 174 -14.60 -0.78 6.06
CA LEU A 174 -15.77 -1.46 5.49
C LEU A 174 -16.40 -0.62 4.36
N GLY A 175 -16.53 0.69 4.56
CA GLY A 175 -17.04 1.60 3.55
C GLY A 175 -16.14 1.68 2.31
N LEU A 176 -14.81 1.63 2.49
CA LEU A 176 -13.85 1.56 1.39
C LEU A 176 -14.07 0.29 0.55
N LEU A 177 -14.14 -0.87 1.22
CA LEU A 177 -14.37 -2.16 0.55
C LEU A 177 -15.74 -2.21 -0.16
N ASP A 178 -16.78 -1.63 0.42
CA ASP A 178 -18.11 -1.52 -0.21
C ASP A 178 -18.06 -0.70 -1.50
N ARG A 179 -17.38 0.45 -1.47
CA ARG A 179 -17.22 1.33 -2.64
C ARG A 179 -16.39 0.68 -3.74
N ILE A 180 -15.23 0.09 -3.39
CA ILE A 180 -14.43 -0.72 -4.31
C ILE A 180 -15.30 -1.81 -4.95
N THR A 181 -16.12 -2.49 -4.15
CA THR A 181 -17.05 -3.51 -4.64
C THR A 181 -18.10 -2.92 -5.59
N SER A 182 -18.70 -1.78 -5.28
CA SER A 182 -19.70 -1.17 -6.19
C SER A 182 -19.13 -0.72 -7.54
N LEU A 183 -17.83 -0.42 -7.61
CA LEU A 183 -17.16 0.10 -8.80
C LEU A 183 -16.49 -0.98 -9.66
N SER A 184 -16.51 -2.24 -9.21
CA SER A 184 -15.74 -3.32 -9.85
C SER A 184 -16.61 -4.21 -10.73
N ALA A 185 -16.27 -4.27 -12.02
CA ALA A 185 -16.82 -5.27 -12.96
C ALA A 185 -16.32 -6.69 -12.64
N PRO A 186 -16.99 -7.75 -13.12
CA PRO A 186 -16.46 -9.12 -13.06
C PRO A 186 -15.04 -9.22 -13.63
N GLY A 187 -14.17 -10.03 -13.00
CA GLY A 187 -12.75 -10.14 -13.38
C GLY A 187 -11.85 -9.04 -12.82
N SER A 188 -12.40 -8.07 -12.07
CA SER A 188 -11.60 -7.13 -11.29
C SER A 188 -10.80 -7.84 -10.20
N ARG A 189 -9.71 -7.20 -9.76
CA ARG A 189 -8.85 -7.66 -8.68
C ARG A 189 -8.70 -6.60 -7.59
N VAL A 190 -8.56 -7.03 -6.34
CA VAL A 190 -8.17 -6.18 -5.21
C VAL A 190 -6.92 -6.75 -4.57
N LEU A 191 -5.92 -5.88 -4.42
CA LEU A 191 -4.66 -6.13 -3.76
C LEU A 191 -4.61 -5.24 -2.52
N MET A 192 -4.60 -5.83 -1.32
CA MET A 192 -4.70 -5.06 -0.08
C MET A 192 -4.00 -5.78 1.07
N ASP A 193 -3.37 -5.02 1.98
CA ASP A 193 -2.81 -5.58 3.20
C ASP A 193 -3.60 -5.20 4.47
N PHE A 194 -3.51 -6.08 5.45
CA PHE A 194 -4.09 -5.93 6.77
C PHE A 194 -3.04 -6.30 7.81
N VAL A 195 -2.97 -5.50 8.88
CA VAL A 195 -2.33 -5.92 10.11
C VAL A 195 -3.29 -6.80 10.89
N GLY A 196 -2.79 -7.85 11.56
CA GLY A 196 -3.61 -8.65 12.47
C GLY A 196 -4.07 -7.80 13.65
N ARG A 197 -5.28 -8.07 14.16
CA ARG A 197 -5.73 -7.46 15.42
C ARG A 197 -4.78 -7.80 16.57
N SER A 198 -4.26 -9.02 16.59
CA SER A 198 -3.28 -9.48 17.56
C SER A 198 -1.98 -8.66 17.52
N LEU A 199 -1.67 -8.00 16.40
CA LEU A 199 -0.53 -7.09 16.29
C LEU A 199 -0.75 -5.84 17.15
N LEU A 200 -1.93 -5.25 17.08
CA LEU A 200 -2.29 -4.05 17.85
C LEU A 200 -2.30 -4.31 19.37
N GLU A 201 -2.53 -5.55 19.77
CA GLU A 201 -2.59 -5.99 21.17
C GLU A 201 -1.26 -6.59 21.68
N SER A 202 -0.25 -6.71 20.81
CA SER A 202 0.99 -7.42 21.14
C SER A 202 1.94 -6.56 21.98
N PRO A 203 2.40 -7.03 23.16
CA PRO A 203 3.44 -6.35 23.93
C PRO A 203 4.75 -6.17 23.16
N ALA A 204 5.08 -7.10 22.25
CA ALA A 204 6.27 -7.00 21.42
C ALA A 204 6.19 -5.86 20.39
N MET A 205 4.99 -5.45 20.03
CA MET A 205 4.74 -4.35 19.07
C MET A 205 4.49 -3.01 19.78
N ALA A 206 4.25 -3.00 21.09
CA ALA A 206 3.91 -1.79 21.83
C ALA A 206 4.93 -0.64 21.63
N PRO A 207 6.26 -0.84 21.67
CA PRO A 207 7.21 0.25 21.43
C PRO A 207 7.09 0.86 20.03
N MET A 208 6.83 0.03 19.01
CA MET A 208 6.57 0.52 17.66
C MET A 208 5.26 1.32 17.63
N LEU A 209 4.17 0.77 18.16
CA LEU A 209 2.86 1.43 18.14
C LEU A 209 2.86 2.76 18.91
N GLU A 210 3.58 2.84 20.03
CA GLU A 210 3.77 4.07 20.80
C GLU A 210 4.57 5.11 20.01
N LEU A 211 5.66 4.71 19.33
CA LEU A 211 6.43 5.60 18.48
C LEU A 211 5.58 6.17 17.33
N PHE A 212 4.89 5.30 16.60
CA PHE A 212 3.92 5.70 15.56
C PHE A 212 2.85 6.64 16.14
N GLY A 213 2.29 6.31 17.30
CA GLY A 213 1.28 7.11 18.00
C GLY A 213 1.78 8.50 18.38
N SER A 214 2.99 8.61 18.92
CA SER A 214 3.63 9.89 19.29
C SER A 214 3.82 10.84 18.11
N ARG A 215 3.89 10.30 16.89
CA ARG A 215 3.98 11.02 15.63
C ARG A 215 2.63 11.25 14.96
N GLY A 216 1.51 10.94 15.61
CA GLY A 216 0.17 11.08 15.03
C GLY A 216 -0.17 10.01 13.99
N MET A 217 0.66 8.97 13.87
CA MET A 217 0.52 7.87 12.90
C MET A 217 -0.11 6.64 13.57
N THR A 218 -1.13 6.85 14.41
CA THR A 218 -1.71 5.80 15.25
C THR A 218 -2.39 4.72 14.40
N TRP A 219 -2.09 3.45 14.68
CA TRP A 219 -2.80 2.33 14.09
C TRP A 219 -4.08 2.06 14.87
N LYS A 220 -5.20 1.95 14.15
CA LYS A 220 -6.57 1.95 14.68
C LYS A 220 -7.33 0.67 14.35
N TYR A 221 -6.94 -0.01 13.27
CA TYR A 221 -7.66 -1.17 12.78
C TYR A 221 -6.72 -2.33 12.43
N GLY A 222 -7.19 -3.53 12.75
CA GLY A 222 -6.54 -4.79 12.41
C GLY A 222 -7.60 -5.87 12.31
N ASP A 223 -7.36 -6.81 11.40
CA ASP A 223 -8.29 -7.89 11.08
C ASP A 223 -7.57 -9.23 11.07
N GLU A 224 -8.16 -10.23 11.70
CA GLU A 224 -7.58 -11.57 11.76
C GLU A 224 -8.02 -12.46 10.61
N ALA A 225 -9.08 -12.13 9.89
CA ALA A 225 -9.70 -12.94 8.84
C ALA A 225 -10.18 -12.08 7.66
N PRO A 226 -9.25 -11.38 6.97
CA PRO A 226 -9.63 -10.45 5.91
C PRO A 226 -10.38 -11.16 4.78
N GLU A 227 -10.16 -12.46 4.55
CA GLU A 227 -10.93 -13.25 3.59
C GLU A 227 -12.44 -13.17 3.79
N GLU A 228 -12.92 -13.06 5.04
CA GLU A 228 -14.36 -12.94 5.32
C GLU A 228 -14.92 -11.59 4.88
N LEU A 229 -14.13 -10.52 5.03
CA LEU A 229 -14.51 -9.17 4.59
C LEU A 229 -14.75 -9.14 3.07
N PHE A 230 -13.89 -9.84 2.32
CA PHE A 230 -13.98 -9.98 0.87
C PHE A 230 -15.12 -10.93 0.46
N ALA A 231 -15.24 -12.09 1.11
CA ALA A 231 -16.28 -13.08 0.80
C ALA A 231 -17.70 -12.52 0.94
N ARG A 232 -17.96 -11.74 2.00
CA ARG A 232 -19.26 -11.06 2.22
C ARG A 232 -19.64 -10.09 1.10
N ARG A 233 -18.67 -9.66 0.30
CA ARG A 233 -18.82 -8.73 -0.83
C ARG A 233 -18.76 -9.43 -2.20
N GLY A 234 -18.78 -10.76 -2.20
CA GLY A 234 -18.77 -11.57 -3.41
C GLY A 234 -17.39 -11.72 -4.05
N TRP A 235 -16.31 -11.43 -3.33
CA TRP A 235 -14.95 -11.63 -3.81
C TRP A 235 -14.42 -13.00 -3.36
N ARG A 236 -13.62 -13.63 -4.22
CA ARG A 236 -12.78 -14.77 -3.82
C ARG A 236 -11.40 -14.27 -3.44
N ALA A 237 -11.07 -14.31 -2.14
CA ALA A 237 -9.80 -13.85 -1.62
C ALA A 237 -8.83 -15.00 -1.34
N GLU A 238 -7.59 -14.82 -1.77
CA GLU A 238 -6.42 -15.57 -1.33
C GLU A 238 -5.63 -14.70 -0.35
N VAL A 239 -5.36 -15.25 0.84
CA VAL A 239 -4.68 -14.53 1.92
C VAL A 239 -3.34 -15.19 2.20
N THR A 240 -2.27 -14.44 1.98
CA THR A 240 -0.90 -14.85 2.27
C THR A 240 -0.42 -14.13 3.53
N ARG A 241 0.12 -14.86 4.50
CA ARG A 241 0.76 -14.21 5.67
C ARG A 241 2.01 -13.47 5.23
N LEU A 242 2.21 -12.26 5.74
CA LEU A 242 3.39 -11.44 5.46
C LEU A 242 4.68 -12.21 5.78
N GLY A 243 4.70 -12.95 6.89
CA GLY A 243 5.85 -13.77 7.27
C GLY A 243 6.14 -14.92 6.31
N THR A 244 5.11 -15.55 5.73
CA THR A 244 5.28 -16.57 4.69
C THR A 244 5.85 -15.98 3.39
N ALA A 245 5.30 -14.85 2.93
CA ALA A 245 5.83 -14.16 1.77
C ALA A 245 7.28 -13.70 2.01
N GLY A 246 7.56 -13.14 3.18
CA GLY A 246 8.90 -12.69 3.53
C GLY A 246 9.90 -13.83 3.65
N THR A 247 9.50 -14.98 4.18
CA THR A 247 10.35 -16.17 4.26
C THR A 247 10.68 -16.69 2.87
N ARG A 248 9.68 -16.77 1.98
CA ARG A 248 9.87 -17.12 0.57
C ARG A 248 10.83 -16.18 -0.15
N PHE A 249 10.80 -14.89 0.18
CA PHE A 249 11.65 -13.87 -0.41
C PHE A 249 13.01 -13.69 0.30
N GLY A 250 13.29 -14.43 1.38
CA GLY A 250 14.54 -14.25 2.14
C GLY A 250 14.64 -12.89 2.83
N ARG A 251 13.50 -12.32 3.24
CA ARG A 251 13.38 -11.01 3.93
C ARG A 251 12.63 -11.08 5.25
N TRP A 252 12.41 -12.28 5.80
CA TRP A 252 11.75 -12.45 7.09
C TRP A 252 12.75 -12.96 8.14
N PRO A 253 13.08 -12.17 9.17
CA PRO A 253 14.09 -12.56 10.17
C PRO A 253 13.52 -13.45 11.29
N PHE A 254 12.21 -13.69 11.29
CA PHE A 254 11.53 -14.48 12.33
C PHE A 254 11.09 -15.84 11.78
N PRO A 255 10.78 -16.83 12.64
CA PRO A 255 10.19 -18.08 12.19
C PRO A 255 8.85 -17.86 11.47
N ASP A 256 8.62 -18.57 10.36
CA ASP A 256 7.29 -18.65 9.75
C ASP A 256 6.41 -19.60 10.56
N VAL A 257 5.52 -19.05 11.39
CA VAL A 257 4.62 -19.82 12.27
C VAL A 257 3.18 -19.80 11.77
N PRO A 258 2.37 -20.84 12.01
CA PRO A 258 0.97 -20.86 11.58
C PRO A 258 0.14 -19.66 12.06
N ARG A 259 -0.88 -19.30 11.28
CA ARG A 259 -1.88 -18.29 11.69
C ARG A 259 -2.52 -18.68 13.02
N GLY A 260 -2.77 -17.69 13.88
CA GLY A 260 -3.38 -17.91 15.20
C GLY A 260 -2.41 -18.47 16.25
N THR A 261 -1.10 -18.55 15.97
CA THR A 261 -0.10 -18.90 16.99
C THR A 261 -0.16 -17.86 18.13
N PRO A 262 -0.42 -18.28 19.39
CA PRO A 262 -0.57 -17.34 20.51
C PRO A 262 0.65 -16.45 20.71
N GLY A 263 0.40 -15.14 20.87
CA GLY A 263 1.45 -14.15 21.11
C GLY A 263 2.34 -13.81 19.91
N VAL A 264 2.08 -14.39 18.72
CA VAL A 264 2.84 -14.06 17.50
C VAL A 264 2.01 -13.16 16.61
N PRO A 265 2.33 -11.86 16.50
CA PRO A 265 1.61 -10.94 15.65
C PRO A 265 1.75 -11.33 14.18
N GLN A 266 0.68 -11.12 13.39
CA GLN A 266 0.65 -11.45 11.96
C GLN A 266 0.29 -10.21 11.13
N GLY A 267 0.71 -10.25 9.87
CA GLY A 267 0.21 -9.37 8.82
C GLY A 267 -0.27 -10.24 7.66
N TYR A 268 -1.18 -9.70 6.86
CA TYR A 268 -1.89 -10.42 5.81
C TYR A 268 -1.80 -9.63 4.50
N LEU A 269 -1.41 -10.29 3.43
CA LEU A 269 -1.41 -9.79 2.06
C LEU A 269 -2.53 -10.49 1.31
N VAL A 270 -3.49 -9.71 0.80
CA VAL A 270 -4.69 -10.24 0.15
C VAL A 270 -4.63 -9.98 -1.35
N SER A 271 -4.93 -11.02 -2.12
CA SER A 271 -5.31 -10.91 -3.53
C SER A 271 -6.71 -11.46 -3.69
N ALA A 272 -7.65 -10.64 -4.15
CA ALA A 272 -9.05 -11.03 -4.31
C ALA A 272 -9.53 -10.79 -5.73
N THR A 273 -10.35 -11.70 -6.27
CA THR A 273 -10.95 -11.58 -7.62
C THR A 273 -12.48 -11.53 -7.54
N ARG A 274 -13.09 -10.68 -8.39
CA ARG A 274 -14.54 -10.50 -8.51
C ARG A 274 -15.19 -11.49 -9.47
#